data_AF-A0A7T6XP63-F1
#
_entry.id   AF-A0A7T6XP63-F1
#
_cell.length_a   1.000
_cell.length_b   1.000
_cell.length_c   1.000
_cell.angle_alpha   90.00
_cell.angle_beta   90.00
_cell.angle_gamma   90.00
#
_symmetry.space_group_name_H-M   'P 1'
#
loop_
_entity.id
_entity.type
_entity.pdbx_description
1 polymer ?
#
loop_
_entity_poly.entity_id
_entity_poly.type
_entity_poly.pdbx_seq_one_letter_code
_entity_poly.pdbx_strand_id
1 'polypeptide(L)'
;MNDPVRESIKQVDANTWLVGPLQLCRSNGYSHTSTWYDLDDDVSFTLTNASVPPPRTVPLSENLPFRLIYDVGDSSAVWSVGNSAFCKVKLRVLGTTSEAATLAFVHGERPGFEIPKVLHQAEQNGRSYLFLSRVRGRTLENAWPTLNEKWRHHYMSAVVSICKFLESREGDMLCGVDGENVFEPFLVKHGAKEDFSPQNLQQGCESMGMDCSKFVFYHADLAPGNIIVEDIPETGAVGIIDWEVAGFFPRGWIRTKFRVSGGLDLPDSVTDTPVEWRSGVQKLLEAHGFEDYSSQYVSWWY
;
A
#
# COMPACT_ATOMS: atom_id res chain seq x y z
N MET A 1 -23.88 11.72 -10.31
CA MET A 1 -23.50 12.19 -8.96
C MET A 1 -22.68 11.06 -8.38
N ASN A 2 -21.36 11.20 -8.30
CA ASN A 2 -20.50 10.15 -7.76
C ASN A 2 -20.46 10.35 -6.26
N ASP A 3 -21.15 9.50 -5.50
CA ASP A 3 -21.11 9.52 -4.02
C ASP A 3 -19.66 9.53 -3.53
N PRO A 4 -19.33 10.20 -2.41
CA PRO A 4 -17.99 10.17 -1.80
C PRO A 4 -17.35 8.78 -1.80
N VAL A 5 -16.02 8.68 -1.94
CA VAL A 5 -15.33 7.36 -1.94
C VAL A 5 -15.65 6.58 -0.66
N ARG A 6 -15.68 7.26 0.49
CA ARG A 6 -16.07 6.68 1.79
C ARG A 6 -17.54 6.18 1.86
N GLU A 7 -18.38 6.53 0.91
CA GLU A 7 -19.80 6.12 0.84
C GLU A 7 -20.03 5.02 -0.23
N SER A 8 -18.95 4.34 -0.64
CA SER A 8 -19.00 3.29 -1.68
C SER A 8 -19.70 2.00 -1.25
N ILE A 9 -19.94 1.81 0.06
CA ILE A 9 -20.60 0.63 0.61
C ILE A 9 -22.07 0.98 0.88
N LYS A 10 -22.99 0.22 0.25
CA LYS A 10 -24.43 0.38 0.45
C LYS A 10 -25.06 -0.95 0.82
N GLN A 11 -25.97 -0.96 1.78
CA GLN A 11 -26.63 -2.20 2.21
C GLN A 11 -27.83 -2.52 1.33
N VAL A 12 -27.99 -3.80 0.96
CA VAL A 12 -29.16 -4.31 0.26
C VAL A 12 -30.10 -5.01 1.25
N ASP A 13 -29.55 -5.92 2.05
CA ASP A 13 -30.24 -6.63 3.13
C ASP A 13 -29.25 -6.97 4.27
N ALA A 14 -29.64 -7.83 5.22
CA ALA A 14 -28.81 -8.19 6.38
C ALA A 14 -27.49 -8.89 6.05
N ASN A 15 -27.36 -9.47 4.86
CA ASN A 15 -26.22 -10.29 4.43
C ASN A 15 -25.68 -9.89 3.05
N THR A 16 -26.20 -8.82 2.44
CA THR A 16 -25.83 -8.38 1.10
C THR A 16 -25.52 -6.90 1.07
N TRP A 17 -24.39 -6.53 0.48
CA TRP A 17 -23.94 -5.15 0.31
C TRP A 17 -23.47 -4.91 -1.13
N LEU A 18 -23.69 -3.71 -1.63
CA LEU A 18 -23.07 -3.20 -2.83
C LEU A 18 -21.77 -2.49 -2.48
N VAL A 19 -20.72 -2.75 -3.26
CA VAL A 19 -19.44 -2.06 -3.20
C VAL A 19 -19.10 -1.63 -4.62
N GLY A 20 -19.56 -0.44 -5.01
CA GLY A 20 -19.48 0.05 -6.39
C GLY A 20 -20.10 -0.91 -7.41
N PRO A 21 -19.34 -1.47 -8.37
CA PRO A 21 -19.85 -2.41 -9.37
C PRO A 21 -20.10 -3.82 -8.82
N LEU A 22 -19.76 -4.08 -7.56
CA LEU A 22 -19.77 -5.41 -6.97
C LEU A 22 -20.91 -5.58 -5.96
N GLN A 23 -21.34 -6.82 -5.80
CA GLN A 23 -22.19 -7.28 -4.72
C GLN A 23 -21.42 -8.27 -3.86
N LEU A 24 -21.34 -7.97 -2.56
CA LEU A 24 -20.78 -8.84 -1.53
C LEU A 24 -21.94 -9.53 -0.78
N CYS A 25 -21.92 -10.86 -0.75
CA CYS A 25 -22.85 -11.67 0.04
C CYS A 25 -22.10 -12.41 1.16
N ARG A 26 -22.68 -12.40 2.36
CA ARG A 26 -22.23 -13.19 3.52
C ARG A 26 -23.13 -14.41 3.71
N SER A 27 -22.55 -15.57 3.97
CA SER A 27 -23.25 -16.78 4.37
C SER A 27 -22.56 -17.46 5.55
N ASN A 28 -23.32 -18.13 6.42
CA ASN A 28 -22.73 -18.89 7.52
C ASN A 28 -22.09 -20.18 7.01
N GLY A 29 -21.03 -20.62 7.70
CA GLY A 29 -20.28 -21.82 7.37
C GLY A 29 -19.31 -21.62 6.20
N TYR A 30 -18.45 -22.62 6.03
CA TYR A 30 -17.56 -22.72 4.88
C TYR A 30 -18.35 -22.96 3.59
N SER A 31 -18.03 -22.18 2.55
CA SER A 31 -18.49 -22.38 1.18
C SER A 31 -17.30 -22.45 0.23
N HIS A 32 -17.24 -23.52 -0.56
CA HIS A 32 -16.19 -23.73 -1.57
C HIS A 32 -16.27 -22.75 -2.75
N THR A 33 -17.39 -22.06 -2.92
CA THR A 33 -17.59 -21.03 -3.95
C THR A 33 -17.37 -19.62 -3.41
N SER A 34 -17.00 -19.48 -2.14
CA SER A 34 -16.74 -18.18 -1.54
C SER A 34 -15.45 -17.56 -2.08
N THR A 35 -15.40 -16.23 -2.13
CA THR A 35 -14.19 -15.50 -2.49
C THR A 35 -13.17 -15.56 -1.35
N TRP A 36 -13.63 -15.51 -0.11
CA TRP A 36 -12.85 -15.90 1.06
C TRP A 36 -13.75 -16.44 2.17
N TYR A 37 -13.14 -17.22 3.05
CA TYR A 37 -13.75 -17.74 4.26
C TYR A 37 -13.07 -17.14 5.48
N ASP A 38 -13.87 -16.65 6.41
CA ASP A 38 -13.43 -16.14 7.69
C ASP A 38 -13.61 -17.23 8.75
N LEU A 39 -12.48 -17.82 9.15
CA LEU A 39 -12.48 -18.96 10.06
C LEU A 39 -12.93 -18.58 11.47
N ASP A 40 -12.58 -17.38 11.93
CA ASP A 40 -12.82 -16.95 13.32
C ASP A 40 -14.31 -16.79 13.62
N ASP A 41 -15.08 -16.34 12.62
CA ASP A 41 -16.53 -16.11 12.72
C ASP A 41 -17.37 -17.22 12.05
N ASP A 42 -16.73 -18.22 11.44
CA ASP A 42 -17.35 -19.27 10.61
C ASP A 42 -18.32 -18.70 9.55
N VAL A 43 -17.84 -17.73 8.76
CA VAL A 43 -18.61 -17.09 7.70
C VAL A 43 -17.85 -17.04 6.37
N SER A 44 -18.58 -17.23 5.29
CA SER A 44 -18.08 -17.11 3.92
C SER A 44 -18.55 -15.80 3.28
N PHE A 45 -17.66 -15.18 2.52
CA PHE A 45 -17.92 -13.96 1.77
C PHE A 45 -17.73 -14.22 0.27
N THR A 46 -18.73 -13.86 -0.53
CA THR A 46 -18.72 -14.08 -1.98
C THR A 46 -18.93 -12.76 -2.70
N LEU A 47 -17.98 -12.38 -3.56
CA LEU A 47 -18.07 -11.24 -4.46
C LEU A 47 -18.58 -11.68 -5.83
N THR A 48 -19.55 -10.93 -6.34
CA THR A 48 -20.10 -11.07 -7.69
C THR A 48 -20.30 -9.69 -8.31
N ASN A 49 -20.51 -9.62 -9.62
CA ASN A 49 -20.94 -8.38 -10.24
C ASN A 49 -22.35 -8.02 -9.77
N ALA A 50 -22.58 -6.75 -9.46
CA ALA A 50 -23.91 -6.26 -9.15
C ALA A 50 -24.85 -6.38 -10.36
N SER A 51 -26.13 -6.65 -10.08
CA SER A 51 -27.18 -6.66 -11.09
C SER A 51 -27.31 -5.31 -11.81
N VAL A 52 -27.81 -5.33 -13.05
CA VAL A 52 -28.18 -4.11 -13.79
C VAL A 52 -29.68 -4.17 -14.11
N PRO A 53 -30.53 -3.29 -13.53
CA PRO A 53 -30.18 -2.22 -12.58
C PRO A 53 -29.76 -2.75 -11.20
N PRO A 54 -29.00 -1.96 -10.40
CA PRO A 54 -28.58 -2.37 -9.08
C PRO A 54 -29.78 -2.60 -8.15
N PRO A 55 -29.67 -3.53 -7.18
CA PRO A 55 -30.72 -3.77 -6.20
C PRO A 55 -31.00 -2.51 -5.36
N ARG A 56 -32.21 -2.42 -4.82
CA ARG A 56 -32.58 -1.34 -3.91
C ARG A 56 -31.75 -1.43 -2.63
N THR A 57 -31.28 -0.28 -2.16
CA THR A 57 -30.47 -0.19 -0.94
C THR A 57 -31.30 0.32 0.24
N VAL A 58 -30.93 -0.14 1.43
CA VAL A 58 -31.45 0.32 2.72
C VAL A 58 -30.36 1.06 3.49
N PRO A 59 -30.69 1.87 4.51
CA PRO A 59 -29.69 2.44 5.41
C PRO A 59 -28.79 1.37 6.02
N LEU A 60 -27.51 1.71 6.22
CA LEU A 60 -26.54 0.83 6.86
C LEU A 60 -26.97 0.51 8.31
N SER A 61 -27.01 -0.77 8.65
CA SER A 61 -27.24 -1.26 10.02
C SER A 61 -25.99 -1.05 10.89
N GLU A 62 -26.13 -1.13 12.21
CA GLU A 62 -24.98 -1.02 13.13
C GLU A 62 -24.04 -2.24 13.07
N ASN A 63 -24.57 -3.43 12.79
CA ASN A 63 -23.83 -4.69 12.77
C ASN A 63 -23.29 -5.03 11.37
N LEU A 64 -22.39 -4.19 10.85
CA LEU A 64 -21.73 -4.43 9.56
C LEU A 64 -20.53 -5.35 9.73
N PRO A 65 -20.22 -6.22 8.75
CA PRO A 65 -18.91 -6.86 8.66
C PRO A 65 -17.80 -5.86 8.28
N PHE A 66 -18.17 -4.61 7.98
CA PHE A 66 -17.25 -3.56 7.55
C PHE A 66 -16.89 -2.65 8.70
N ARG A 67 -15.60 -2.40 8.89
CA ARG A 67 -15.09 -1.33 9.76
C ARG A 67 -14.17 -0.45 8.96
N LEU A 68 -14.48 0.85 8.89
CA LEU A 68 -13.60 1.83 8.26
C LEU A 68 -12.31 1.95 9.10
N ILE A 69 -11.16 1.73 8.47
CA ILE A 69 -9.83 1.76 9.11
C ILE A 69 -9.05 3.00 8.70
N TYR A 70 -9.27 3.49 7.48
CA TYR A 70 -8.60 4.67 6.94
C TYR A 70 -9.48 5.35 5.90
N ASP A 71 -9.51 6.67 5.89
CA ASP A 71 -10.10 7.45 4.82
C ASP A 71 -9.37 8.78 4.61
N VAL A 72 -9.32 9.18 3.34
CA VAL A 72 -8.92 10.53 2.92
C VAL A 72 -10.04 11.09 2.06
N GLY A 73 -11.18 11.33 2.71
CA GLY A 73 -12.37 11.93 2.11
C GLY A 73 -12.81 11.26 0.80
N ASP A 74 -12.66 11.99 -0.30
CA ASP A 74 -13.12 11.57 -1.62
C ASP A 74 -12.07 10.84 -2.46
N SER A 75 -10.86 10.60 -1.94
CA SER A 75 -9.75 10.01 -2.71
C SER A 75 -9.50 8.54 -2.42
N SER A 76 -9.62 8.12 -1.16
CA SER A 76 -9.28 6.78 -0.69
C SER A 76 -10.08 6.43 0.55
N ALA A 77 -10.55 5.19 0.63
CA ALA A 77 -11.11 4.63 1.85
C ALA A 77 -10.80 3.13 1.92
N VAL A 78 -10.51 2.66 3.13
CA VAL A 78 -10.12 1.28 3.42
C VAL A 78 -10.96 0.75 4.57
N TRP A 79 -11.61 -0.38 4.34
CA TRP A 79 -12.38 -1.10 5.34
C TRP A 79 -11.77 -2.46 5.60
N SER A 80 -11.76 -2.91 6.85
CA SER A 80 -11.71 -4.35 7.10
C SER A 80 -13.06 -4.96 6.77
N VAL A 81 -13.07 -6.19 6.24
CA VAL A 81 -14.27 -6.97 5.94
C VAL A 81 -14.16 -8.31 6.67
N GLY A 82 -14.92 -8.44 7.76
CA GLY A 82 -14.68 -9.46 8.77
C GLY A 82 -13.27 -9.34 9.38
N ASN A 83 -12.73 -10.47 9.83
CA ASN A 83 -11.40 -10.61 10.38
C ASN A 83 -10.37 -10.99 9.30
N SER A 84 -10.79 -11.43 8.13
CA SER A 84 -9.87 -12.05 7.16
C SER A 84 -9.55 -11.22 5.90
N ALA A 85 -10.23 -10.10 5.64
CA ALA A 85 -10.02 -9.33 4.41
C ALA A 85 -10.05 -7.79 4.63
N PHE A 86 -9.54 -7.08 3.62
CA PHE A 86 -9.66 -5.64 3.47
C PHE A 86 -10.28 -5.29 2.11
N CYS A 87 -11.02 -4.20 2.08
CA CYS A 87 -11.55 -3.57 0.87
C CYS A 87 -10.96 -2.17 0.76
N LYS A 88 -10.19 -1.90 -0.29
CA LYS A 88 -9.67 -0.57 -0.64
C LYS A 88 -10.50 -0.04 -1.80
N VAL A 89 -11.06 1.16 -1.65
CA VAL A 89 -11.68 1.90 -2.75
C VAL A 89 -10.93 3.21 -2.92
N LYS A 90 -10.40 3.45 -4.12
CA LYS A 90 -9.58 4.63 -4.40
C LYS A 90 -9.95 5.25 -5.75
N LEU A 91 -9.74 6.55 -5.90
CA LEU A 91 -9.71 7.19 -7.21
C LEU A 91 -8.46 6.71 -7.96
N ARG A 92 -8.64 6.35 -9.23
CA ARG A 92 -7.55 5.88 -10.08
C ARG A 92 -6.86 7.04 -10.76
N VAL A 93 -5.54 7.07 -10.68
CA VAL A 93 -4.70 7.86 -11.60
C VAL A 93 -4.59 7.06 -12.89
N LEU A 94 -5.17 7.58 -13.97
CA LEU A 94 -5.20 6.85 -15.24
C LEU A 94 -3.79 6.67 -15.80
N GLY A 95 -3.53 5.49 -16.38
CA GLY A 95 -2.22 5.16 -16.95
C GLY A 95 -1.15 4.81 -15.91
N THR A 96 -1.52 4.57 -14.65
CA THR A 96 -0.61 4.00 -13.65
C THR A 96 -0.87 2.51 -13.44
N THR A 97 0.20 1.79 -13.13
CA THR A 97 0.16 0.39 -12.69
C THR A 97 -0.77 0.23 -11.50
N SER A 98 -1.53 -0.87 -11.47
CA SER A 98 -2.41 -1.18 -10.35
C SER A 98 -1.67 -1.92 -9.23
N GLU A 99 -2.07 -1.69 -7.98
CA GLU A 99 -1.53 -2.45 -6.82
C GLU A 99 -1.70 -3.97 -7.00
N ALA A 100 -2.77 -4.42 -7.66
CA ALA A 100 -2.97 -5.84 -7.95
C ALA A 100 -1.94 -6.42 -8.92
N ALA A 101 -1.57 -5.66 -9.97
CA ALA A 101 -0.50 -6.04 -10.90
C ALA A 101 0.85 -6.12 -10.18
N THR A 102 1.14 -5.13 -9.33
CA THR A 102 2.34 -5.12 -8.49
C THR A 102 2.37 -6.31 -7.53
N LEU A 103 1.28 -6.59 -6.80
CA LEU A 103 1.20 -7.74 -5.91
C LEU A 103 1.41 -9.06 -6.66
N ALA A 104 0.84 -9.21 -7.87
CA ALA A 104 1.05 -10.39 -8.70
C ALA A 104 2.53 -10.57 -9.08
N PHE A 105 3.21 -9.48 -9.45
CA PHE A 105 4.66 -9.48 -9.69
C PHE A 105 5.43 -9.93 -8.44
N VAL A 106 5.20 -9.30 -7.29
CA VAL A 106 5.93 -9.61 -6.04
C VAL A 106 5.66 -11.04 -5.54
N HIS A 107 4.43 -11.56 -5.67
CA HIS A 107 4.15 -12.97 -5.38
C HIS A 107 4.98 -13.91 -6.25
N GLY A 108 5.16 -13.58 -7.54
CA GLY A 108 6.02 -14.33 -8.47
C GLY A 108 7.48 -14.39 -8.01
N GLU A 109 7.95 -13.36 -7.32
CA GLU A 109 9.29 -13.23 -6.78
C GLU A 109 9.53 -14.00 -5.47
N ARG A 110 8.48 -14.57 -4.85
CA ARG A 110 8.54 -15.39 -3.64
C ARG A 110 9.31 -14.73 -2.48
N PRO A 111 8.84 -13.59 -1.95
CA PRO A 111 9.48 -12.90 -0.83
C PRO A 111 9.56 -13.76 0.42
N GLY A 112 10.61 -13.53 1.21
CA GLY A 112 10.76 -14.09 2.57
C GLY A 112 9.94 -13.35 3.64
N PHE A 113 9.10 -12.39 3.23
CA PHE A 113 8.18 -11.63 4.08
C PHE A 113 6.75 -11.81 3.58
N GLU A 114 5.76 -11.59 4.44
CA GLU A 114 4.36 -11.73 4.06
C GLU A 114 3.88 -10.56 3.20
N ILE A 115 2.98 -10.84 2.26
CA ILE A 115 2.28 -9.81 1.47
C ILE A 115 0.81 -10.22 1.30
N PRO A 116 -0.12 -9.25 1.13
CA PRO A 116 -1.51 -9.56 0.88
C PRO A 116 -1.71 -10.35 -0.41
N LYS A 117 -2.72 -11.23 -0.43
CA LYS A 117 -3.22 -11.86 -1.66
C LYS A 117 -4.38 -11.05 -2.21
N VAL A 118 -4.40 -10.86 -3.52
CA VAL A 118 -5.56 -10.28 -4.21
C VAL A 118 -6.70 -11.30 -4.21
N LEU A 119 -7.78 -10.98 -3.51
CA LEU A 119 -9.00 -11.78 -3.46
C LEU A 119 -9.93 -11.44 -4.62
N HIS A 120 -10.03 -10.15 -4.95
CA HIS A 120 -10.82 -9.65 -6.06
C HIS A 120 -10.37 -8.23 -6.44
N GLN A 121 -10.57 -7.86 -7.70
CA GLN A 121 -10.40 -6.48 -8.15
C GLN A 121 -11.47 -6.10 -9.17
N ALA A 122 -11.89 -4.83 -9.16
CA ALA A 122 -12.76 -4.25 -10.16
C ALA A 122 -12.45 -2.77 -10.36
N GLU A 123 -12.85 -2.22 -11.51
CA GLU A 123 -12.76 -0.80 -11.79
C GLU A 123 -14.08 -0.30 -12.40
N GLN A 124 -14.55 0.85 -11.92
CA GLN A 124 -15.73 1.51 -12.49
C GLN A 124 -15.68 3.01 -12.22
N ASN A 125 -16.04 3.83 -13.22
CA ASN A 125 -16.16 5.28 -13.10
C ASN A 125 -14.92 5.98 -12.50
N GLY A 126 -13.72 5.52 -12.88
CA GLY A 126 -12.46 6.08 -12.39
C GLY A 126 -12.11 5.69 -10.95
N ARG A 127 -12.79 4.69 -10.37
CA ARG A 127 -12.44 4.09 -9.07
C ARG A 127 -11.91 2.69 -9.25
N SER A 128 -10.91 2.34 -8.46
CA SER A 128 -10.49 0.96 -8.22
C SER A 128 -11.14 0.42 -6.95
N TYR A 129 -11.47 -0.86 -6.98
CA TYR A 129 -12.02 -1.63 -5.88
C TYR A 129 -11.13 -2.85 -5.72
N LEU A 130 -10.37 -2.92 -4.62
CA LEU A 130 -9.39 -3.96 -4.40
C LEU A 130 -9.68 -4.68 -3.08
N PHE A 131 -9.89 -5.99 -3.16
CA PHE A 131 -10.09 -6.85 -2.00
C PHE A 131 -8.82 -7.67 -1.77
N LEU A 132 -8.29 -7.57 -0.55
CA LEU A 132 -7.01 -8.18 -0.16
C LEU A 132 -7.19 -9.08 1.05
N SER A 133 -6.43 -10.18 1.13
CA SER A 133 -6.34 -10.97 2.36
C SER A 133 -5.65 -10.17 3.45
N ARG A 134 -6.08 -10.33 4.70
CA ARG A 134 -5.38 -9.76 5.87
C ARG A 134 -4.02 -10.44 6.05
N VAL A 135 -2.98 -9.61 6.19
CA VAL A 135 -1.69 -10.00 6.77
C VAL A 135 -1.82 -9.93 8.29
N ARG A 136 -1.41 -10.98 9.01
CA ARG A 136 -1.66 -11.10 10.45
C ARG A 136 -0.70 -10.23 11.27
N GLY A 137 -1.23 -9.66 12.35
CA GLY A 137 -0.49 -8.79 13.27
C GLY A 137 -1.00 -7.35 13.27
N ARG A 138 -0.16 -6.44 13.76
CA ARG A 138 -0.43 -5.01 13.87
C ARG A 138 0.60 -4.21 13.09
N THR A 139 0.26 -2.98 12.71
CA THR A 139 1.21 -2.09 12.05
C THR A 139 2.40 -1.78 12.97
N LEU A 140 3.59 -1.59 12.40
CA LEU A 140 4.78 -1.21 13.12
C LEU A 140 4.57 0.14 13.83
N GLU A 141 3.82 1.04 13.21
CA GLU A 141 3.33 2.28 13.82
C GLU A 141 2.67 2.05 15.19
N ASN A 142 1.68 1.15 15.25
CA ASN A 142 0.97 0.81 16.48
C ASN A 142 1.84 0.00 17.45
N ALA A 143 2.81 -0.76 16.94
CA ALA A 143 3.75 -1.50 17.78
C ALA A 143 4.81 -0.62 18.43
N TRP A 144 5.27 0.43 17.73
CA TRP A 144 6.45 1.24 18.06
C TRP A 144 6.57 1.68 19.53
N PRO A 145 5.50 2.17 20.18
CA PRO A 145 5.58 2.65 21.56
C PRO A 145 5.91 1.52 22.56
N THR A 146 5.61 0.28 22.19
CA THR A 146 5.79 -0.91 23.04
C THR A 146 7.08 -1.68 22.75
N LEU A 147 7.77 -1.35 21.64
CA LEU A 147 9.01 -2.02 21.25
C LEU A 147 10.20 -1.48 22.04
N ASN A 148 11.02 -2.39 22.57
CA ASN A 148 12.33 -2.04 23.08
C ASN A 148 13.33 -1.76 21.93
N GLU A 149 14.51 -1.23 22.29
CA GLU A 149 15.56 -0.86 21.33
C GLU A 149 15.97 -2.01 20.40
N LYS A 150 16.08 -3.23 20.95
CA LYS A 150 16.41 -4.43 20.17
C LYS A 150 15.41 -4.64 19.02
N TRP A 151 14.10 -4.60 19.32
CA TRP A 151 13.07 -4.82 18.31
C TRP A 151 12.95 -3.68 17.31
N ARG A 152 13.11 -2.43 17.75
CA ARG A 152 13.16 -1.27 16.83
C ARG A 152 14.30 -1.43 15.84
N HIS A 153 15.50 -1.74 16.32
CA HIS A 153 16.67 -1.97 15.47
C HIS A 153 16.49 -3.18 14.54
N HIS A 154 15.88 -4.26 15.03
CA HIS A 154 15.54 -5.44 14.22
C HIS A 154 14.67 -5.06 13.03
N TYR A 155 13.55 -4.35 13.25
CA TYR A 155 12.65 -3.99 12.16
C TYR A 155 13.26 -2.97 11.18
N MET A 156 14.08 -2.03 11.65
CA MET A 156 14.85 -1.16 10.75
C MET A 156 15.80 -1.99 9.86
N SER A 157 16.47 -2.99 10.43
CA SER A 157 17.37 -3.90 9.69
C SER A 157 16.61 -4.82 8.72
N ALA A 158 15.42 -5.27 9.10
CA ALA A 158 14.54 -6.06 8.24
C ALA A 158 14.15 -5.26 6.99
N VAL A 159 13.80 -3.97 7.15
CA VAL A 159 13.48 -3.10 6.01
C VAL A 159 14.66 -2.89 5.07
N VAL A 160 15.88 -2.75 5.59
CA VAL A 160 17.08 -2.71 4.74
C VAL A 160 17.25 -4.02 3.96
N SER A 161 16.96 -5.16 4.58
CA SER A 161 17.03 -6.47 3.93
C SER A 161 15.97 -6.62 2.84
N ILE A 162 14.78 -6.05 3.07
CA ILE A 162 13.71 -5.95 2.06
C ILE A 162 14.14 -5.05 0.91
N CYS A 163 14.73 -3.88 1.15
CA CYS A 163 15.25 -3.02 0.07
C CYS A 163 16.31 -3.73 -0.77
N LYS A 164 17.23 -4.47 -0.13
CA LYS A 164 18.24 -5.29 -0.84
C LYS A 164 17.64 -6.41 -1.66
N PHE A 165 16.60 -7.05 -1.14
CA PHE A 165 15.84 -8.02 -1.89
C PHE A 165 15.24 -7.33 -3.11
N LEU A 166 14.37 -6.33 -2.93
CA LEU A 166 13.68 -5.68 -4.04
C LEU A 166 14.63 -5.10 -5.10
N GLU A 167 15.73 -4.45 -4.70
CA GLU A 167 16.68 -3.84 -5.65
C GLU A 167 17.40 -4.87 -6.54
N SER A 168 17.36 -6.16 -6.19
CA SER A 168 17.94 -7.23 -7.00
C SER A 168 17.16 -7.50 -8.29
N ARG A 169 16.04 -6.79 -8.51
CA ARG A 169 15.21 -6.86 -9.73
C ARG A 169 15.45 -5.59 -10.49
N GLU A 170 15.86 -5.77 -11.73
CA GLU A 170 16.30 -4.69 -12.60
C GLU A 170 15.26 -4.43 -13.68
N GLY A 171 15.15 -3.17 -14.08
CA GLY A 171 14.31 -2.73 -15.18
C GLY A 171 15.04 -1.70 -16.03
N ASP A 172 14.60 -1.58 -17.28
CA ASP A 172 15.19 -0.68 -18.27
C ASP A 172 14.53 0.71 -18.28
N MET A 173 13.50 0.93 -17.46
CA MET A 173 12.71 2.15 -17.45
C MET A 173 12.21 2.49 -16.04
N LEU A 174 12.04 3.79 -15.77
CA LEU A 174 11.31 4.30 -14.60
C LEU A 174 9.80 4.14 -14.83
N CYS A 175 9.24 3.03 -14.40
CA CYS A 175 7.83 2.67 -14.60
C CYS A 175 7.35 1.67 -13.55
N GLY A 176 6.07 1.30 -13.55
CA GLY A 176 5.59 0.17 -12.77
C GLY A 176 5.84 -1.17 -13.47
N VAL A 177 5.44 -2.26 -12.81
CA VAL A 177 5.83 -3.63 -13.21
C VAL A 177 5.27 -4.11 -14.56
N ASP A 178 4.23 -3.44 -15.06
CA ASP A 178 3.57 -3.73 -16.33
C ASP A 178 3.97 -2.74 -17.44
N GLY A 179 4.92 -1.84 -17.17
CA GLY A 179 5.37 -0.80 -18.10
C GLY A 179 4.53 0.47 -18.11
N GLU A 180 3.42 0.51 -17.36
CA GLU A 180 2.63 1.72 -17.14
C GLU A 180 3.35 2.69 -16.18
N ASN A 181 2.82 3.89 -16.01
CA ASN A 181 3.42 4.90 -15.13
C ASN A 181 3.43 4.44 -13.67
N VAL A 182 4.42 4.89 -12.90
CA VAL A 182 4.44 4.72 -11.44
C VAL A 182 3.96 6.00 -10.76
N PHE A 183 3.08 5.86 -9.76
CA PHE A 183 2.61 7.01 -8.99
C PHE A 183 3.63 7.38 -7.91
N GLU A 184 4.44 8.42 -8.15
CA GLU A 184 5.39 8.94 -7.17
C GLU A 184 5.35 10.48 -7.14
N PRO A 185 4.48 11.07 -6.31
CA PRO A 185 4.33 12.52 -6.21
C PRO A 185 5.61 13.25 -5.82
N PHE A 186 6.50 12.63 -5.04
CA PHE A 186 7.76 13.27 -4.65
C PHE A 186 8.74 13.40 -5.82
N LEU A 187 8.49 12.78 -6.97
CA LEU A 187 9.28 13.00 -8.19
C LEU A 187 8.61 13.96 -9.18
N VAL A 188 7.60 14.73 -8.74
CA VAL A 188 6.96 15.81 -9.52
C VAL A 188 7.24 17.17 -8.91
N LYS A 189 8.10 17.98 -9.55
CA LYS A 189 8.55 19.29 -9.04
C LYS A 189 7.43 20.16 -8.42
N HIS A 190 7.71 20.83 -7.30
CA HIS A 190 6.72 21.67 -6.60
C HIS A 190 6.08 22.72 -7.52
N GLY A 191 4.75 22.78 -7.51
CA GLY A 191 3.97 23.71 -8.34
C GLY A 191 3.87 23.32 -9.82
N ALA A 192 4.51 22.24 -10.26
CA ALA A 192 4.30 21.68 -11.59
C ALA A 192 2.93 20.97 -11.65
N LYS A 193 2.45 20.76 -12.88
CA LYS A 193 1.30 19.91 -13.13
C LYS A 193 1.70 18.45 -12.86
N GLU A 194 0.79 17.67 -12.27
CA GLU A 194 0.98 16.22 -12.10
C GLU A 194 1.21 15.55 -13.46
N ASP A 195 2.39 14.93 -13.59
CA ASP A 195 2.82 14.16 -14.75
C ASP A 195 3.73 13.01 -14.26
N PHE A 196 3.19 11.80 -14.29
CA PHE A 196 3.88 10.60 -13.85
C PHE A 196 4.53 9.83 -15.00
N SER A 197 4.65 10.43 -16.18
CA SER A 197 5.32 9.78 -17.31
C SER A 197 6.77 9.44 -16.97
N PRO A 198 7.30 8.30 -17.44
CA PRO A 198 8.69 7.90 -17.23
C PRO A 198 9.68 9.01 -17.58
N GLN A 199 9.42 9.75 -18.66
CA GLN A 199 10.29 10.83 -19.12
C GLN A 199 10.35 11.99 -18.13
N ASN A 200 9.20 12.41 -17.57
CA ASN A 200 9.16 13.51 -16.60
C ASN A 200 9.85 13.11 -15.28
N LEU A 201 9.53 11.93 -14.75
CA LEU A 201 10.11 11.45 -13.49
C LEU A 201 11.63 11.23 -13.64
N GLN A 202 12.07 10.63 -14.75
CA GLN A 202 13.49 10.43 -15.03
C GLN A 202 14.24 11.76 -15.17
N GLN A 203 13.68 12.75 -15.86
CA GLN A 203 14.29 14.08 -15.98
C GLN A 203 14.50 14.73 -14.59
N GLY A 204 13.55 14.55 -13.67
CA GLY A 204 13.69 14.99 -12.28
C GLY A 204 14.87 14.31 -11.58
N CYS A 205 14.94 12.97 -11.68
CA CYS A 205 16.04 12.18 -11.12
C CYS A 205 17.42 12.59 -11.69
N GLU A 206 17.53 12.75 -13.00
CA GLU A 206 18.76 13.18 -13.67
C GLU A 206 19.17 14.59 -13.26
N SER A 207 18.21 15.50 -13.10
CA SER A 207 18.46 16.87 -12.61
C SER A 207 19.02 16.89 -11.18
N MET A 208 18.66 15.90 -10.36
CA MET A 208 19.24 15.69 -9.02
C MET A 208 20.60 14.97 -9.06
N GLY A 209 21.04 14.50 -10.23
CA GLY A 209 22.29 13.76 -10.41
C GLY A 209 22.20 12.26 -10.08
N MET A 210 21.00 11.68 -10.02
CA MET A 210 20.82 10.25 -9.85
C MET A 210 21.23 9.49 -11.11
N ASP A 211 21.86 8.33 -10.93
CA ASP A 211 22.13 7.42 -12.05
C ASP A 211 20.83 6.77 -12.54
N CYS A 212 20.41 7.18 -13.75
CA CYS A 212 19.24 6.66 -14.45
C CYS A 212 19.61 5.72 -15.61
N SER A 213 20.85 5.21 -15.65
CA SER A 213 21.27 4.19 -16.63
C SER A 213 20.68 2.82 -16.35
N LYS A 214 20.16 2.61 -15.14
CA LYS A 214 19.56 1.37 -14.66
C LYS A 214 18.52 1.67 -13.58
N PHE A 215 17.42 0.93 -13.61
CA PHE A 215 16.36 1.04 -12.61
C PHE A 215 16.24 -0.25 -11.81
N VAL A 216 15.85 -0.12 -10.55
CA VAL A 216 15.69 -1.24 -9.62
C VAL A 216 14.30 -1.20 -9.01
N PHE A 217 13.73 -2.38 -8.74
CA PHE A 217 12.41 -2.46 -8.13
C PHE A 217 12.46 -1.99 -6.68
N TYR A 218 11.53 -1.13 -6.28
CA TYR A 218 11.44 -0.56 -4.95
C TYR A 218 9.99 -0.28 -4.55
N HIS A 219 9.66 -0.47 -3.28
CA HIS A 219 8.32 -0.26 -2.72
C HIS A 219 7.88 1.22 -2.72
N ALA A 220 8.82 2.16 -2.60
CA ALA A 220 8.58 3.61 -2.51
C ALA A 220 7.77 4.13 -1.30
N ASP A 221 7.04 3.29 -0.56
CA ASP A 221 6.31 3.71 0.65
C ASP A 221 6.45 2.75 1.86
N LEU A 222 7.67 2.61 2.38
CA LEU A 222 7.97 1.76 3.55
C LEU A 222 7.76 2.52 4.88
N ALA A 223 6.59 3.14 5.01
CA ALA A 223 6.16 3.82 6.23
C ALA A 223 5.84 2.80 7.34
N PRO A 224 5.92 3.18 8.63
CA PRO A 224 5.55 2.29 9.74
C PRO A 224 4.11 1.75 9.66
N GLY A 225 3.20 2.51 9.04
CA GLY A 225 1.82 2.08 8.80
C GLY A 225 1.69 0.93 7.80
N ASN A 226 2.65 0.77 6.89
CA ASN A 226 2.65 -0.23 5.82
C ASN A 226 3.45 -1.49 6.14
N ILE A 227 3.99 -1.57 7.37
CA ILE A 227 4.77 -2.70 7.86
C ILE A 227 3.95 -3.39 8.93
N ILE A 228 3.62 -4.66 8.72
CA ILE A 228 2.91 -5.50 9.69
C ILE A 228 3.92 -6.33 10.47
N VAL A 229 3.77 -6.33 11.79
CA VAL A 229 4.61 -7.08 12.73
C VAL A 229 3.72 -7.87 13.69
N GLU A 230 4.33 -8.83 14.39
CA GLU A 230 3.65 -9.64 15.41
C GLU A 230 3.04 -8.74 16.52
N ASP A 231 1.91 -9.17 17.09
CA ASP A 231 1.28 -8.46 18.21
C ASP A 231 2.24 -8.38 19.40
N ILE A 232 2.89 -9.50 19.71
CA ILE A 232 4.02 -9.59 20.62
C ILE A 232 5.21 -10.14 19.82
N PRO A 233 6.32 -9.38 19.69
CA PRO A 233 7.46 -9.85 18.93
C PRO A 233 8.09 -11.13 19.50
N GLU A 234 8.17 -12.17 18.66
CA GLU A 234 8.77 -13.46 18.98
C GLU A 234 9.78 -13.87 17.91
N THR A 235 9.34 -13.93 16.66
CA THR A 235 10.17 -14.30 15.51
C THR A 235 10.76 -13.09 14.80
N GLY A 236 10.11 -11.92 14.94
CA GLY A 236 10.47 -10.73 14.18
C GLY A 236 10.05 -10.81 12.71
N ALA A 237 9.06 -11.64 12.40
CA ALA A 237 8.42 -11.70 11.09
C ALA A 237 7.85 -10.34 10.68
N VAL A 238 7.88 -10.09 9.37
CA VAL A 238 7.41 -8.84 8.78
C VAL A 238 6.47 -9.17 7.63
N GLY A 239 5.38 -8.41 7.54
CA GLY A 239 4.56 -8.31 6.35
C GLY A 239 4.60 -6.90 5.77
N ILE A 240 4.47 -6.77 4.46
CA ILE A 240 4.50 -5.49 3.75
C ILE A 240 3.20 -5.33 2.96
N ILE A 241 2.53 -4.20 3.16
CA ILE A 241 1.25 -3.85 2.53
C ILE A 241 1.37 -2.52 1.78
N ASP A 242 0.31 -2.17 1.04
CA ASP A 242 0.20 -0.93 0.25
C ASP A 242 1.25 -0.79 -0.87
N TRP A 243 1.18 -1.70 -1.83
CA TRP A 243 2.13 -1.81 -2.95
C TRP A 243 1.80 -0.88 -4.13
N GLU A 244 0.93 0.11 -3.94
CA GLU A 244 0.35 0.89 -5.03
C GLU A 244 1.33 1.85 -5.73
N VAL A 245 2.40 2.25 -5.02
CA VAL A 245 3.42 3.17 -5.52
C VAL A 245 4.74 2.47 -5.85
N ALA A 246 4.79 1.15 -5.72
CA ALA A 246 5.99 0.40 -6.02
C ALA A 246 6.22 0.29 -7.54
N GLY A 247 7.49 0.27 -7.93
CA GLY A 247 7.90 0.28 -9.33
C GLY A 247 9.41 0.25 -9.47
N PHE A 248 9.89 0.50 -10.69
CA PHE A 248 11.30 0.62 -11.02
C PHE A 248 11.75 2.07 -10.90
N PHE A 249 12.77 2.30 -10.08
CA PHE A 249 13.32 3.63 -9.79
C PHE A 249 14.84 3.62 -9.88
N PRO A 250 15.49 4.79 -10.06
CA PRO A 250 16.93 4.90 -9.83
C PRO A 250 17.25 4.41 -8.41
N ARG A 251 18.32 3.63 -8.26
CA ARG A 251 18.71 3.08 -6.95
C ARG A 251 18.87 4.15 -5.87
N GLY A 252 19.38 5.32 -6.25
CA GLY A 252 19.52 6.48 -5.38
C GLY A 252 18.20 6.99 -4.79
N TRP A 253 17.05 6.64 -5.36
CA TRP A 253 15.74 7.01 -4.80
C TRP A 253 15.43 6.30 -3.48
N ILE A 254 15.94 5.09 -3.28
CA ILE A 254 15.61 4.23 -2.12
C ILE A 254 15.90 4.95 -0.80
N ARG A 255 17.16 5.35 -0.55
CA ARG A 255 17.55 6.06 0.68
C ARG A 255 17.10 7.53 0.65
N THR A 256 17.13 8.18 -0.51
CA THR A 256 16.68 9.57 -0.65
C THR A 256 15.23 9.74 -0.16
N LYS A 257 14.34 8.81 -0.51
CA LYS A 257 12.94 8.80 -0.07
C LYS A 257 12.81 8.83 1.46
N PHE A 258 13.60 8.05 2.20
CA PHE A 258 13.62 8.09 3.68
C PHE A 258 14.10 9.41 4.27
N ARG A 259 14.91 10.17 3.52
CA ARG A 259 15.39 11.48 3.98
C ARG A 259 14.40 12.61 3.72
N VAL A 260 13.57 12.51 2.68
CA VAL A 260 12.73 13.63 2.21
C VAL A 260 11.23 13.44 2.43
N SER A 261 10.74 12.20 2.57
CA SER A 261 9.31 11.94 2.74
C SER A 261 8.90 11.99 4.21
N GLY A 262 8.12 13.03 4.57
CA GLY A 262 7.45 13.10 5.87
C GLY A 262 6.36 12.03 6.05
N GLY A 263 5.87 11.42 4.96
CA GLY A 263 4.94 10.29 5.04
C GLY A 263 5.54 9.03 5.68
N LEU A 264 6.87 8.99 5.82
CA LEU A 264 7.56 7.89 6.53
C LEU A 264 7.85 8.24 8.01
N ASP A 265 7.35 9.36 8.52
CA ASP A 265 7.40 9.65 9.95
C ASP A 265 6.43 8.74 10.72
N LEU A 266 6.77 8.45 11.97
CA LEU A 266 5.78 7.95 12.93
C LEU A 266 4.84 9.09 13.29
N PRO A 267 3.53 8.85 13.50
CA PRO A 267 2.61 9.87 13.95
C PRO A 267 3.02 10.48 15.30
N ASP A 268 2.82 11.78 15.46
CA ASP A 268 3.00 12.48 16.74
C ASP A 268 2.17 11.86 17.88
N SER A 269 1.06 11.18 17.54
CA SER A 269 0.21 10.51 18.52
C SER A 269 0.85 9.26 19.15
N VAL A 270 1.91 8.71 18.56
CA VAL A 270 2.56 7.48 19.04
C VAL A 270 3.97 7.70 19.59
N THR A 271 4.62 8.84 19.31
CA THR A 271 5.99 9.10 19.76
C THR A 271 6.33 10.59 19.78
N ASP A 272 7.22 10.99 20.71
CA ASP A 272 7.85 12.32 20.73
C ASP A 272 9.02 12.46 19.73
N THR A 273 9.39 11.36 19.07
CA THR A 273 10.44 11.33 18.04
C THR A 273 9.91 10.80 16.69
N PRO A 274 9.02 11.55 15.99
CA PRO A 274 8.40 11.13 14.72
C PRO A 274 9.39 10.62 13.67
N VAL A 275 10.55 11.27 13.59
CA VAL A 275 11.59 10.97 12.60
C VAL A 275 12.45 9.76 12.95
N GLU A 276 12.30 9.16 14.13
CA GLU A 276 13.17 8.07 14.63
C GLU A 276 13.25 6.90 13.65
N TRP A 277 12.09 6.48 13.12
CA TRP A 277 12.00 5.39 12.15
C TRP A 277 12.83 5.68 10.89
N ARG A 278 12.44 6.71 10.13
CA ARG A 278 13.09 7.00 8.84
C ARG A 278 14.55 7.43 9.00
N SER A 279 14.89 8.11 10.10
CA SER A 279 16.27 8.49 10.43
C SER A 279 17.13 7.26 10.75
N GLY A 280 16.58 6.26 11.44
CA GLY A 280 17.25 4.99 11.71
C GLY A 280 17.46 4.17 10.44
N VAL A 281 16.40 3.96 9.66
CA VAL A 281 16.46 3.19 8.41
C VAL A 281 17.44 3.83 7.42
N GLN A 282 17.39 5.15 7.19
CA GLN A 282 18.29 5.79 6.22
C GLN A 282 19.78 5.69 6.63
N LYS A 283 20.10 5.69 7.95
CA LYS A 283 21.48 5.45 8.43
C LYS A 283 21.93 4.02 8.18
N LEU A 284 21.03 3.05 8.34
CA LEU A 284 21.35 1.65 8.02
C LEU A 284 21.48 1.43 6.51
N LEU A 285 20.69 2.11 5.69
CA LEU A 285 20.85 2.11 4.22
C LEU A 285 22.21 2.71 3.82
N GLU A 286 22.64 3.82 4.45
CA GLU A 286 23.99 4.38 4.26
C GLU A 286 25.09 3.36 4.53
N ALA A 287 25.02 2.67 5.67
CA ALA A 287 25.98 1.64 6.06
C ALA A 287 26.04 0.46 5.06
N HIS A 288 25.02 0.32 4.21
CA HIS A 288 24.94 -0.68 3.15
C HIS A 288 25.14 -0.11 1.73
N GLY A 289 25.66 1.12 1.63
CA GLY A 289 26.08 1.70 0.35
C GLY A 289 24.95 2.25 -0.52
N PHE A 290 23.77 2.53 0.05
CA PHE A 290 22.72 3.24 -0.68
C PHE A 290 23.04 4.74 -0.78
N GLU A 291 22.95 5.27 -1.99
CA GLU A 291 23.26 6.66 -2.32
C GLU A 291 22.20 7.61 -1.74
N ASP A 292 22.56 8.88 -1.61
CA ASP A 292 21.69 9.89 -1.05
C ASP A 292 21.78 11.19 -1.85
N TYR A 293 20.61 11.66 -2.26
CA TYR A 293 20.43 12.85 -3.06
C TYR A 293 19.48 13.85 -2.39
N SER A 294 19.25 13.75 -1.07
CA SER A 294 18.27 14.59 -0.39
C SER A 294 18.58 16.08 -0.49
N SER A 295 19.87 16.45 -0.55
CA SER A 295 20.28 17.85 -0.67
C SER A 295 19.94 18.40 -2.05
N GLN A 296 20.25 17.64 -3.10
CA GLN A 296 19.92 17.93 -4.48
C GLN A 296 18.41 17.95 -4.69
N TYR A 297 17.69 17.03 -4.04
CA TYR A 297 16.24 16.99 -4.01
C TYR A 297 15.66 18.30 -3.48
N VAL A 298 16.11 18.78 -2.32
CA VAL A 298 15.60 20.04 -1.76
C VAL A 298 15.85 21.21 -2.71
N SER A 299 17.01 21.28 -3.36
CA SER A 299 17.30 22.32 -4.35
C SER A 299 16.52 22.20 -5.66
N TRP A 300 16.15 20.98 -6.07
CA TRP A 300 15.39 20.72 -7.28
C TRP A 300 13.88 20.91 -7.07
N TRP A 301 13.40 20.53 -5.89
CA TRP A 301 11.99 20.52 -5.53
C TRP A 301 11.42 21.94 -5.38
N TYR A 302 12.13 22.83 -4.68
CA TYR A 302 11.78 24.24 -4.51
C TYR A 302 12.19 25.10 -5.72
#